data_AF-A0A7R9B7D2-F1
#
_entry.id   AF-A0A7R9B7D2-F1
#
_cell.length_a   1.000
_cell.length_b   1.000
_cell.length_c   1.000
_cell.angle_alpha   90.00
_cell.angle_beta   90.00
_cell.angle_gamma   90.00
#
_symmetry.space_group_name_H-M   'P 1'
#
loop_
_entity.id
_entity.type
_entity.pdbx_description
1 polymer ?
#
loop_
_entity_poly.entity_id
_entity_poly.type
_entity_poly.pdbx_seq_one_letter_code
_entity_poly.pdbx_strand_id
1 'polypeptide(L)'
;MRLPLDRSASLPRGALGLGTGNSDAPSDLESSEVSLAYQKDAQMDLTTMKTWLERIWFKRVLSPSLLIADCYEPHCVPNITDIFRTRGCHSAVIPGGCTSRLQPLDITVKREFQDVIEKQWNSFNSISNGSWDTQNKLQLPGQREIIDWVSAAYRHVQANQQETIRRSFLVTRLSITPDHNEDHFIDNLCTIPNS
;
A
#
# COMPACT_ATOMS: atom_id res chain seq x y z
N MET A 1 -20.71 15.87 -15.66
CA MET A 1 -20.92 15.56 -14.24
C MET A 1 -19.60 15.82 -13.53
N ARG A 2 -19.47 16.93 -12.81
CA ARG A 2 -18.25 17.29 -12.05
C ARG A 2 -18.35 16.62 -10.68
N LEU A 3 -17.47 15.67 -10.39
CA LEU A 3 -17.25 15.23 -9.02
C LEU A 3 -16.28 16.24 -8.37
N PRO A 4 -16.63 16.89 -7.26
CA PRO A 4 -15.66 17.60 -6.46
C PRO A 4 -14.71 16.55 -5.87
N LEU A 5 -13.49 16.47 -6.41
CA LEU A 5 -12.41 15.70 -5.81
C LEU A 5 -11.99 16.45 -4.54
N ASP A 6 -12.43 15.95 -3.38
CA ASP A 6 -11.80 16.26 -2.11
C ASP A 6 -10.29 15.95 -2.25
N ARG A 7 -9.45 16.97 -2.09
CA ARG A 7 -8.01 16.93 -2.37
C ARG A 7 -7.19 16.32 -1.24
N SER A 8 -7.83 15.66 -0.28
CA SER A 8 -7.16 14.94 0.80
C SER A 8 -6.65 13.56 0.36
N ALA A 9 -5.74 13.54 -0.62
CA ALA A 9 -5.00 12.33 -0.96
C ALA A 9 -4.15 11.90 0.24
N SER A 10 -4.62 10.90 0.97
CA SER A 10 -3.95 10.31 2.12
C SER A 10 -3.97 8.79 1.98
N LEU A 11 -2.94 8.12 2.47
CA LEU A 11 -3.00 6.67 2.60
C LEU A 11 -4.16 6.34 3.55
N PRO A 12 -5.09 5.43 3.18
CA PRO A 12 -6.08 4.96 4.13
C PRO A 12 -5.33 4.40 5.34
N ARG A 13 -5.71 4.85 6.55
CA ARG A 13 -5.13 4.34 7.81
C ARG A 13 -5.17 2.81 7.75
N GLY A 14 -4.08 2.06 7.84
CA GLY A 14 -4.16 0.60 7.76
C GLY A 14 -3.41 -0.02 6.58
N ALA A 15 -2.48 -0.93 6.87
CA ALA A 15 -1.90 -1.85 5.89
C ALA A 15 -2.50 -3.26 6.05
N LEU A 16 -2.58 -4.02 4.95
CA LEU A 16 -2.90 -5.45 5.00
C LEU A 16 -1.62 -6.26 4.84
N GLY A 17 -1.26 -7.00 5.89
CA GLY A 17 -0.20 -8.02 5.83
C GLY A 17 -0.77 -9.37 5.43
N LEU A 18 -0.10 -10.08 4.51
CA LEU A 18 -0.44 -11.46 4.17
C LEU A 18 0.44 -12.43 4.95
N GLY A 19 -0.18 -13.42 5.58
CA GLY A 19 0.49 -14.54 6.27
C GLY A 19 0.10 -15.88 5.68
N THR A 20 0.92 -16.91 5.88
CA THR A 20 0.58 -18.31 5.55
C THR A 20 -0.01 -19.01 6.77
N GLY A 21 -1.15 -19.69 6.64
CA GLY A 21 -1.76 -20.46 7.73
C GLY A 21 -3.12 -21.06 7.37
N ASN A 22 -3.54 -22.10 8.11
CA ASN A 22 -4.84 -22.77 7.93
C ASN A 22 -5.96 -22.18 8.81
N SER A 23 -5.67 -21.14 9.58
CA SER A 23 -6.59 -20.49 10.52
C SER A 23 -6.46 -18.96 10.43
N ASP A 24 -7.49 -18.25 10.89
CA ASP A 24 -7.47 -16.79 11.02
C ASP A 24 -6.27 -16.31 11.84
N ALA A 25 -5.85 -15.07 11.59
CA ALA A 25 -4.81 -14.39 12.36
C ALA A 25 -5.09 -14.49 13.86
N PRO A 26 -4.09 -14.81 14.70
CA PRO A 26 -4.19 -14.53 16.12
C PRO A 26 -4.57 -13.05 16.31
N SER A 27 -5.71 -12.78 16.95
CA SER A 27 -6.27 -11.42 17.05
C SER A 27 -5.36 -10.45 17.81
N ASP A 28 -4.43 -10.97 18.61
CA ASP A 28 -3.37 -10.28 19.33
C ASP A 28 -2.26 -9.71 18.44
N LEU A 29 -2.19 -10.17 17.18
CA LEU A 29 -1.26 -9.67 16.16
C LEU A 29 -1.85 -8.55 15.30
N GLU A 30 -3.17 -8.31 15.36
CA GLU A 30 -3.81 -7.19 14.67
C GLU A 30 -3.70 -5.90 15.49
N SER A 31 -3.67 -4.77 14.79
CA SER A 31 -3.71 -3.45 15.40
C SER A 31 -4.66 -2.52 14.64
N SER A 32 -4.90 -1.32 15.18
CA SER A 32 -5.65 -0.29 14.46
C SER A 32 -4.96 0.15 13.16
N GLU A 33 -3.66 -0.13 13.03
CA GLU A 33 -2.77 0.28 11.93
C GLU A 33 -2.43 -0.87 10.96
N VAL A 34 -2.53 -2.13 11.40
CA VAL A 34 -2.23 -3.29 10.57
C VAL A 34 -3.33 -4.33 10.75
N SER A 35 -3.95 -4.71 9.63
CA SER A 35 -4.83 -5.89 9.57
C SER A 35 -4.09 -7.04 8.92
N LEU A 36 -4.38 -8.26 9.33
CA LEU A 36 -3.76 -9.46 8.80
C LEU A 36 -4.80 -10.29 8.06
N ALA A 37 -4.43 -10.80 6.89
CA ALA A 37 -5.18 -11.86 6.21
C ALA A 37 -4.24 -13.04 5.99
N TYR A 38 -4.73 -14.24 6.29
CA TYR A 38 -3.98 -15.46 6.10
C TYR A 38 -4.53 -16.21 4.89
N GLN A 39 -3.64 -16.57 3.99
CA GLN A 39 -3.95 -17.37 2.81
C GLN A 39 -2.86 -18.42 2.68
N LYS A 40 -3.25 -19.66 2.32
CA LYS A 40 -2.37 -20.83 2.32
C LYS A 40 -1.04 -20.61 1.59
N ASP A 41 -1.09 -19.89 0.47
CA ASP A 41 0.03 -19.62 -0.43
C ASP A 41 0.58 -18.19 -0.26
N ALA A 42 0.07 -17.43 0.71
CA ALA A 42 0.32 -15.99 0.91
C ALA A 42 0.14 -15.14 -0.36
N GLN A 43 -0.77 -15.55 -1.25
CA GLN A 43 -1.08 -14.82 -2.48
C GLN A 43 -2.28 -13.89 -2.27
N MET A 44 -2.22 -12.74 -2.94
CA MET A 44 -3.38 -11.90 -3.13
C MET A 44 -4.26 -12.53 -4.22
N ASP A 45 -5.44 -13.01 -3.84
CA ASP A 45 -6.48 -13.52 -4.73
C ASP A 45 -7.79 -12.70 -4.58
N LEU A 46 -8.86 -13.13 -5.26
CA LEU A 46 -10.17 -12.47 -5.16
C LEU A 46 -10.72 -12.46 -3.73
N THR A 47 -10.50 -13.50 -2.93
CA THR A 47 -10.98 -13.61 -1.55
C THR A 47 -10.22 -12.63 -0.65
N THR A 48 -8.90 -12.58 -0.79
CA THR A 48 -8.05 -11.63 -0.06
C THR A 48 -8.36 -10.19 -0.47
N MET A 49 -8.64 -9.93 -1.75
CA MET A 49 -9.06 -8.60 -2.23
C MET A 49 -10.40 -8.16 -1.63
N LYS A 50 -11.41 -9.04 -1.61
CA LYS A 50 -12.70 -8.77 -0.94
C LYS A 50 -12.52 -8.49 0.56
N THR A 51 -11.66 -9.26 1.20
CA THR A 51 -11.33 -9.09 2.62
C THR A 51 -10.72 -7.73 2.87
N TRP A 52 -9.77 -7.30 2.02
CA TRP A 52 -9.19 -5.96 2.08
C TRP A 52 -10.24 -4.86 1.89
N LEU A 53 -11.14 -5.01 0.92
CA LEU A 53 -12.19 -4.02 0.67
C LEU A 53 -13.10 -3.82 1.87
N GLU A 54 -13.63 -4.90 2.45
CA GLU A 54 -14.55 -4.84 3.57
C GLU A 54 -13.88 -4.44 4.89
N ARG A 55 -12.62 -4.83 5.12
CA ARG A 55 -11.92 -4.55 6.38
C ARG A 55 -11.18 -3.21 6.39
N ILE A 56 -10.68 -2.76 5.24
CA ILE A 56 -9.86 -1.56 5.11
C ILE A 56 -10.58 -0.50 4.31
N TRP A 57 -10.81 -0.73 3.01
CA TRP A 57 -11.24 0.32 2.09
C TRP A 57 -12.58 0.93 2.49
N PHE A 58 -13.65 0.14 2.56
CA PHE A 58 -15.01 0.65 2.84
C PHE A 58 -15.19 1.20 4.26
N LYS A 59 -14.29 0.88 5.19
CA LYS A 59 -14.32 1.43 6.54
C LYS A 59 -13.58 2.75 6.67
N ARG A 60 -12.71 3.07 5.72
CA ARG A 60 -11.70 4.14 5.89
C ARG A 60 -11.66 5.14 4.75
N VAL A 61 -12.27 4.82 3.61
CA VAL A 61 -12.42 5.70 2.46
C VAL A 61 -13.90 6.01 2.27
N LEU A 62 -14.25 7.30 2.35
CA LEU A 62 -15.62 7.77 2.18
C LEU A 62 -16.02 7.73 0.69
N SER A 63 -17.31 7.54 0.41
CA SER A 63 -17.84 7.67 -0.94
C SER A 63 -18.29 9.13 -1.23
N PRO A 64 -18.19 9.60 -2.48
CA PRO A 64 -17.65 8.90 -3.65
C PRO A 64 -16.12 8.81 -3.62
N SER A 65 -15.57 7.67 -4.06
CA SER A 65 -14.11 7.47 -4.15
C SER A 65 -13.70 6.72 -5.41
N LEU A 66 -12.41 6.79 -5.72
CA LEU A 66 -11.76 6.13 -6.85
C LEU A 66 -10.55 5.34 -6.34
N LEU A 67 -10.55 4.02 -6.54
CA LEU A 67 -9.35 3.19 -6.38
C LEU A 67 -8.59 3.17 -7.71
N ILE A 68 -7.29 3.41 -7.66
CA ILE A 68 -6.39 3.27 -8.80
C ILE A 68 -5.39 2.17 -8.47
N ALA A 69 -5.36 1.12 -9.29
CA ALA A 69 -4.52 -0.06 -9.08
C ALA A 69 -3.87 -0.51 -10.39
N ASP A 70 -2.82 -1.32 -10.32
CA ASP A 70 -2.21 -1.95 -11.49
C ASP A 70 -3.13 -3.00 -12.14
N CYS A 71 -2.74 -3.48 -13.32
CA CYS A 71 -3.47 -4.51 -14.05
C CYS A 71 -3.22 -5.94 -13.49
N TYR A 72 -2.89 -6.08 -12.20
CA TYR A 72 -2.81 -7.38 -11.56
C TYR A 72 -4.19 -8.03 -11.54
N GLU A 73 -4.27 -9.32 -11.86
CA GLU A 73 -5.53 -10.01 -12.18
C GLU A 73 -6.60 -9.84 -11.09
N PRO A 74 -6.32 -10.06 -9.78
CA PRO A 74 -7.27 -9.81 -8.70
C PRO A 74 -7.86 -8.39 -8.63
N HIS A 75 -7.15 -7.37 -9.14
CA HIS A 75 -7.65 -5.99 -9.19
C HIS A 75 -8.63 -5.76 -10.36
N CYS A 76 -8.56 -6.60 -11.40
CA CYS A 76 -9.26 -6.40 -12.67
C CYS A 76 -10.53 -7.24 -12.82
N VAL A 77 -10.78 -8.18 -11.92
CA VAL A 77 -11.92 -9.10 -12.03
C VAL A 77 -13.26 -8.35 -11.93
N PRO A 78 -14.25 -8.64 -12.80
CA PRO A 78 -15.53 -7.91 -12.85
C PRO A 78 -16.27 -7.84 -11.51
N ASN A 79 -16.16 -8.90 -10.71
CA ASN A 79 -16.79 -8.98 -9.40
C ASN A 79 -16.34 -7.85 -8.46
N ILE A 80 -15.08 -7.41 -8.54
CA ILE A 80 -14.56 -6.29 -7.76
C ILE A 80 -15.19 -4.98 -8.24
N THR A 81 -15.21 -4.73 -9.55
CA THR A 81 -15.83 -3.51 -10.11
C THR A 81 -17.30 -3.37 -9.72
N ASP A 82 -18.05 -4.47 -9.68
CA ASP A 82 -19.45 -4.47 -9.24
C ASP A 82 -19.60 -4.11 -7.75
N ILE A 83 -18.74 -4.67 -6.89
CA ILE A 83 -18.72 -4.33 -5.45
C ILE A 83 -18.45 -2.82 -5.27
N PHE A 84 -17.45 -2.26 -5.96
CA PHE A 84 -17.17 -0.83 -5.95
C PHE A 84 -18.40 0.01 -6.30
N ARG A 85 -19.07 -0.34 -7.42
CA ARG A 85 -20.23 0.39 -7.93
C ARG A 85 -21.38 0.44 -6.93
N THR A 86 -21.69 -0.69 -6.29
CA THR A 86 -22.78 -0.76 -5.28
C THR A 86 -22.52 0.11 -4.03
N ARG A 87 -21.25 0.45 -3.77
CA ARG A 87 -20.83 1.27 -2.63
C ARG A 87 -20.53 2.73 -3.02
N GLY A 88 -20.88 3.14 -4.24
CA GLY A 88 -20.60 4.50 -4.74
C GLY A 88 -19.11 4.78 -4.97
N CYS A 89 -18.32 3.72 -5.16
CA CYS A 89 -16.89 3.80 -5.42
C CYS A 89 -16.62 3.36 -6.87
N HIS A 90 -15.52 3.81 -7.47
CA HIS A 90 -15.08 3.40 -8.80
C HIS A 90 -13.68 2.81 -8.73
N SER A 91 -13.30 2.00 -9.71
CA SER A 91 -11.94 1.49 -9.89
C SER A 91 -11.40 1.90 -11.26
N ALA A 92 -10.15 2.34 -11.32
CA ALA A 92 -9.40 2.55 -12.55
C ALA A 92 -8.14 1.67 -12.55
N VAL A 93 -7.85 1.06 -13.70
CA VAL A 93 -6.73 0.14 -13.88
C VAL A 93 -5.60 0.82 -14.66
N ILE A 94 -4.39 0.77 -14.12
CA ILE A 94 -3.17 1.21 -14.79
C ILE A 94 -2.77 0.14 -15.83
N PRO A 95 -2.55 0.52 -17.10
CA PRO A 95 -2.13 -0.43 -18.13
C PRO A 95 -0.79 -1.11 -17.79
N GLY A 96 -0.62 -2.34 -18.28
CA GLY A 96 0.61 -3.10 -18.09
C GLY A 96 1.85 -2.34 -18.57
N GLY A 97 2.92 -2.38 -17.76
CA GLY A 97 4.17 -1.66 -18.03
C GLY A 97 4.16 -0.18 -17.66
N CYS A 98 3.04 0.36 -17.16
CA CYS A 98 2.93 1.79 -16.82
C CYS A 98 3.01 2.09 -15.31
N THR A 99 3.14 1.08 -14.44
CA THR A 99 3.19 1.25 -12.97
C THR A 99 4.28 2.25 -12.53
N SER A 100 5.49 2.15 -13.08
CA SER A 100 6.62 3.04 -12.77
C SER A 100 6.43 4.50 -13.18
N ARG A 101 5.33 4.84 -13.86
CA ARG A 101 5.00 6.19 -14.31
C ARG A 101 3.67 6.69 -13.77
N LEU A 102 2.70 5.80 -13.63
CA LEU A 102 1.31 6.16 -13.33
C LEU A 102 0.88 5.75 -11.92
N GLN A 103 1.63 4.88 -11.21
CA GLN A 103 1.28 4.46 -9.86
C GLN A 103 1.96 5.36 -8.83
N PRO A 104 1.20 6.21 -8.10
CA PRO A 104 1.78 7.24 -7.22
C PRO A 104 2.67 6.63 -6.13
N LEU A 105 2.27 5.48 -5.60
CA LEU A 105 2.99 4.79 -4.53
C LEU A 105 4.34 4.23 -4.98
N ASP A 106 4.42 3.69 -6.21
CA ASP A 106 5.68 3.10 -6.73
C ASP A 106 6.74 4.14 -7.01
N ILE A 107 6.36 5.32 -7.50
CA ILE A 107 7.31 6.38 -7.83
C ILE A 107 7.78 7.18 -6.61
N THR A 108 7.15 6.98 -5.44
CA THR A 108 7.45 7.76 -4.23
C THR A 108 7.69 6.92 -2.99
N VAL A 109 6.63 6.57 -2.27
CA VAL A 109 6.69 6.08 -0.89
C VAL A 109 7.15 4.64 -0.76
N LYS A 110 7.15 3.87 -1.86
CA LYS A 110 7.61 2.49 -1.85
C LYS A 110 9.05 2.38 -1.34
N ARG A 111 9.95 3.26 -1.81
CA ARG A 111 11.34 3.28 -1.36
C ARG A 111 11.44 3.58 0.12
N GLU A 112 10.76 4.64 0.58
CA GLU A 112 10.78 5.02 2.01
C GLU A 112 10.26 3.91 2.92
N PHE A 113 9.20 3.22 2.48
CA PHE A 113 8.68 2.08 3.20
C PHE A 113 9.72 0.93 3.25
N GLN A 114 10.33 0.60 2.10
CA GLN A 114 11.37 -0.44 1.99
C GLN A 114 12.60 -0.12 2.83
N ASP A 115 13.07 1.14 2.84
CA ASP A 115 14.25 1.58 3.60
C ASP A 115 14.05 1.40 5.10
N VAL A 116 12.84 1.65 5.62
CA VAL A 116 12.54 1.41 7.04
C VAL A 116 12.58 -0.08 7.36
N ILE A 117 11.99 -0.93 6.51
CA ILE A 117 12.03 -2.39 6.68
C ILE A 117 13.47 -2.91 6.59
N GLU A 118 14.25 -2.42 5.63
CA GLU A 118 15.64 -2.84 5.43
C GLU A 118 16.52 -2.47 6.63
N LYS A 119 16.32 -1.29 7.23
CA LYS A 119 17.00 -0.91 8.49
C LYS A 119 16.70 -1.89 9.62
N GLN A 120 15.43 -2.31 9.76
CA GLN A 120 15.04 -3.29 10.78
C GLN A 120 15.66 -4.66 10.50
N TRP A 121 15.62 -5.11 9.25
CA TRP A 121 16.26 -6.35 8.81
C TRP A 121 17.77 -6.35 9.09
N ASN A 122 18.47 -5.27 8.76
CA ASN A 122 19.90 -5.14 9.00
C ASN A 122 20.22 -5.12 10.50
N SER A 123 19.39 -4.45 11.31
CA SER A 123 19.51 -4.46 12.77
C SER A 123 19.34 -5.88 13.34
N PHE A 124 18.29 -6.58 12.93
CA PHE A 124 18.03 -7.97 13.30
C PHE A 124 19.21 -8.89 12.96
N ASN A 125 19.73 -8.79 11.73
CA ASN A 125 20.88 -9.57 11.29
C ASN A 125 22.15 -9.24 12.09
N SER A 126 22.38 -7.96 12.42
CA SER A 126 23.55 -7.55 13.21
C SER A 126 23.51 -8.09 14.64
N ILE A 127 22.32 -8.17 15.26
CA ILE A 127 22.13 -8.68 16.62
C ILE A 127 22.16 -10.22 16.66
N SER A 128 21.64 -10.88 15.62
CA SER A 128 21.72 -12.35 15.47
C SER A 128 23.15 -12.88 15.27
N ASN A 129 24.12 -11.97 15.18
CA ASN A 129 25.57 -12.21 15.19
C ASN A 129 26.06 -13.21 14.15
N GLY A 130 25.41 -13.26 12.98
CA GLY A 130 25.77 -14.20 11.91
C GLY A 130 25.86 -15.66 12.39
N SER A 131 25.18 -15.99 13.50
CA SER A 131 25.16 -17.33 14.06
C SER A 131 24.29 -18.18 13.16
N TRP A 132 24.90 -18.65 12.06
CA TRP A 132 24.48 -19.87 11.42
C TRP A 132 24.24 -20.86 12.55
N ASP A 133 22.97 -21.23 12.76
CA ASP A 133 22.62 -22.42 13.55
C ASP A 133 23.62 -23.52 13.15
N THR A 134 24.05 -24.35 14.08
CA THR A 134 24.78 -25.60 13.81
C THR A 134 24.27 -26.42 12.60
N GLN A 135 23.05 -26.16 12.09
CA GLN A 135 22.46 -26.66 10.84
C GLN A 135 22.52 -25.71 9.60
N ASN A 136 23.29 -24.63 9.63
CA ASN A 136 23.45 -23.66 8.53
C ASN A 136 22.15 -22.94 8.08
N LYS A 137 21.14 -22.83 8.96
CA LYS A 137 19.87 -22.15 8.64
C LYS A 137 19.95 -20.65 8.97
N LEU A 138 19.56 -19.83 7.99
CA LEU A 138 19.31 -18.40 8.17
C LEU A 138 18.26 -18.22 9.28
N GLN A 139 18.57 -17.41 10.29
CA GLN A 139 17.55 -17.01 11.26
C GLN A 139 16.58 -16.06 10.58
N LEU A 140 15.30 -16.41 10.60
CA LEU A 140 14.22 -15.59 10.08
C LEU A 140 13.55 -14.87 11.25
N PRO A 141 13.16 -13.60 11.07
CA PRO A 141 12.38 -12.88 12.07
C PRO A 141 11.05 -13.59 12.31
N GLY A 142 10.62 -13.60 13.56
CA GLY A 142 9.31 -14.09 13.94
C GLY A 142 8.20 -13.23 13.35
N GLN A 143 6.98 -13.79 13.30
CA GLN A 143 5.85 -13.08 12.73
C GLN A 143 5.57 -11.73 13.43
N ARG A 144 5.71 -11.69 14.76
CA ARG A 144 5.52 -10.47 15.54
C ARG A 144 6.52 -9.38 15.14
N GLU A 145 7.79 -9.74 14.96
CA GLU A 145 8.83 -8.81 14.53
C GLU A 145 8.51 -8.22 13.16
N ILE A 146 8.09 -9.06 12.20
CA ILE A 146 7.69 -8.59 10.86
C ILE A 146 6.52 -7.59 10.96
N ILE A 147 5.51 -7.87 11.77
CA ILE A 147 4.36 -6.98 11.97
C ILE A 147 4.79 -5.66 12.60
N ASP A 148 5.67 -5.71 13.60
CA ASP A 148 6.17 -4.52 14.26
C ASP A 148 7.01 -3.66 13.28
N TRP A 149 7.79 -4.29 12.40
CA TRP A 149 8.53 -3.59 11.34
C TRP A 149 7.61 -2.94 10.31
N VAL A 150 6.59 -3.67 9.83
CA VAL A 150 5.56 -3.14 8.92
C VAL A 150 4.81 -1.97 9.56
N SER A 151 4.45 -2.09 10.83
CA SER A 151 3.79 -1.02 11.59
C SER A 151 4.70 0.22 11.71
N ALA A 152 5.98 0.02 12.01
CA ALA A 152 6.96 1.10 12.10
C ALA A 152 7.16 1.83 10.75
N ALA A 153 7.29 1.07 9.66
CA ALA A 153 7.38 1.62 8.31
C ALA A 153 6.12 2.42 7.93
N TYR A 154 4.94 1.88 8.26
CA TYR A 154 3.68 2.56 8.01
C TYR A 154 3.56 3.88 8.77
N ARG A 155 3.89 3.90 10.08
CA ARG A 155 3.90 5.14 10.89
C ARG A 155 4.90 6.15 10.36
N HIS A 156 6.08 5.70 9.93
CA HIS A 156 7.09 6.58 9.34
C HIS A 156 6.57 7.28 8.09
N VAL A 157 5.98 6.52 7.15
CA VAL A 157 5.38 7.08 5.93
C VAL A 157 4.23 8.02 6.28
N GLN A 158 3.32 7.63 7.18
CA GLN A 158 2.19 8.45 7.58
C GLN A 158 2.60 9.79 8.21
N ALA A 159 3.66 9.79 9.03
CA ALA A 159 4.13 11.00 9.71
C ALA A 159 4.92 11.93 8.79
N ASN A 160 5.69 11.39 7.84
CA ASN A 160 6.71 12.16 7.12
C ASN A 160 6.45 12.34 5.62
N GLN A 161 5.59 11.52 5.00
CA GLN A 161 5.48 11.44 3.53
C GLN A 161 4.14 11.97 2.98
N GLN A 162 3.35 12.70 3.76
CA GLN A 162 2.03 13.19 3.33
C GLN A 162 2.12 14.11 2.10
N GLU A 163 3.06 15.06 2.09
CA GLU A 163 3.24 15.98 0.95
C GLU A 163 3.83 15.24 -0.27
N THR A 164 4.73 14.28 -0.04
CA THR A 164 5.26 13.38 -1.07
C THR A 164 4.14 12.61 -1.76
N ILE A 165 3.24 12.01 -0.97
CA ILE A 165 2.04 11.32 -1.48
C ILE A 165 1.19 12.30 -2.26
N ARG A 166 0.86 13.48 -1.72
CA ARG A 166 0.02 14.47 -2.41
C ARG A 166 0.61 14.88 -3.77
N ARG A 167 1.91 15.13 -3.83
CA ARG A 167 2.60 15.50 -5.08
C ARG A 167 2.72 14.34 -6.06
N SER A 168 2.81 13.11 -5.59
CA SER A 168 2.83 11.92 -6.46
C SER A 168 1.59 11.83 -7.36
N PHE A 169 0.40 12.22 -6.87
CA PHE A 169 -0.81 12.28 -7.69
C PHE A 169 -0.77 13.38 -8.77
N LEU A 170 -0.05 14.48 -8.54
CA LEU A 170 0.17 15.51 -9.54
C LEU A 170 1.14 15.04 -10.62
N VAL A 171 2.28 14.47 -10.21
CA VAL A 171 3.32 14.01 -11.15
C VAL A 171 2.81 12.87 -12.04
N THR A 172 1.98 11.97 -11.49
CA THR A 172 1.32 10.88 -12.24
C THR A 172 0.10 11.33 -13.05
N ARG A 173 -0.22 12.63 -13.03
CA ARG A 173 -1.35 13.27 -13.73
C ARG A 173 -2.74 12.84 -13.26
N LEU A 174 -2.86 12.23 -12.08
CA LEU A 174 -4.12 11.70 -11.57
C LEU A 174 -5.00 12.75 -10.89
N SER A 175 -4.43 13.87 -10.43
CA SER A 175 -5.16 14.94 -9.73
C SER A 175 -4.98 16.33 -10.34
N ILE A 176 -4.57 16.43 -11.61
CA ILE A 176 -4.29 17.71 -12.27
C ILE A 176 -5.57 18.47 -12.60
N THR A 177 -5.54 19.78 -12.39
CA THR A 177 -6.63 20.67 -12.79
C THR A 177 -6.70 20.89 -14.30
N PRO A 178 -7.90 20.94 -14.91
CA PRO A 178 -8.06 21.16 -16.35
C PRO A 178 -7.66 22.56 -16.84
N ASP A 179 -7.31 23.48 -15.94
CA ASP A 179 -6.97 24.87 -16.23
C ASP A 179 -5.47 25.07 -16.55
N HIS A 180 -4.70 23.98 -16.63
CA HIS A 180 -3.28 23.94 -17.01
C HIS A 180 -2.30 24.64 -16.05
N ASN A 181 -2.76 25.11 -14.89
CA ASN A 181 -1.90 25.80 -13.92
C ASN A 181 -0.89 24.84 -13.23
N GLU A 182 -1.25 23.56 -13.14
CA GLU A 182 -0.45 22.52 -12.47
C GLU A 182 0.41 21.72 -13.47
N ASP A 183 0.45 22.10 -14.75
CA ASP A 183 1.16 21.35 -15.80
C ASP A 183 2.68 21.25 -15.57
N HIS A 184 3.25 22.16 -14.79
CA HIS A 184 4.67 22.15 -14.43
C HIS A 184 5.08 20.99 -13.49
N PHE A 185 4.11 20.32 -12.85
CA PHE A 185 4.36 19.11 -12.06
C PHE A 185 4.40 17.84 -12.90
N ILE A 186 3.86 17.88 -14.12
CA ILE A 186 3.71 16.72 -14.99
C ILE A 186 5.06 16.08 -15.32
N ASP A 187 5.18 14.77 -15.05
CA ASP A 187 6.40 13.98 -15.29
C ASP A 187 7.67 14.57 -14.65
N ASN A 188 7.53 15.55 -13.75
CA ASN A 188 8.63 16.27 -13.13
C ASN A 188 8.88 15.74 -11.73
N LEU A 189 9.59 14.61 -11.66
CA LEU A 189 9.93 13.93 -10.39
C LEU A 189 10.73 14.84 -9.44
N CYS A 190 11.44 15.85 -9.94
CA CYS A 190 12.19 16.82 -9.11
C CYS A 190 11.29 17.70 -8.24
N THR A 191 9.99 17.76 -8.53
CA THR A 191 9.01 18.49 -7.71
C THR A 191 8.58 17.71 -6.48
N ILE A 192 8.84 16.39 -6.45
CA ILE A 192 8.59 15.55 -5.29
C ILE A 192 9.63 15.91 -4.22
N PRO A 193 9.24 16.13 -2.95
CA PRO A 193 10.20 16.42 -1.90
C PRO A 193 11.16 15.24 -1.80
N ASN A 194 12.46 15.52 -1.74
CA ASN A 194 13.42 14.49 -1.37
C ASN A 194 13.17 14.15 0.10
N SER A 195 12.97 12.87 0.37
CA SER A 195 12.93 12.28 1.70
C SER A 195 14.25 12.46 2.45
#